data_AF-A0A1H9PGA5-F1
#
_entry.id   AF-A0A1H9PGA5-F1
#
_cell.length_a   1.000
_cell.length_b   1.000
_cell.length_c   1.000
_cell.angle_alpha   90.00
_cell.angle_beta   90.00
_cell.angle_gamma   90.00
#
_symmetry.space_group_name_H-M   'P 1'
#
loop_
_entity.id
_entity.type
_entity.pdbx_description
1 polymer ?
#
loop_
_entity_poly.entity_id
_entity_poly.type
_entity_poly.pdbx_seq_one_letter_code
_entity_poly.pdbx_strand_id
1 'polypeptide(L)'
;MQDATNYWLLSIWSIYALVTAILLFRFARNIIKLNTKTKSNTAIDYKNSKLVLLKEETLPYTFLNTIFINEAAYYNRKIEKELYTHELIHVTQRHTLDVLVIETLKALFWFNPIFIFYKKAIQLNHEFLADEKVVKAHHNIPFYQNLLISKANANPTYYLASNLNYSVTKKRLIMMTKTTSISRALLKKGLIIPLLTVLLFSLCTKVVAQEQKVVKAEQTKNQLTGVEKYFENTIFKIRDEKGKIVAEKRFSELSNQEKKNVPPPPPPVAKQATSEQSANLKEAEGPKWVELSAYDKEDNKAYKVADTETQPTFPGGMNEFYKFVAANFKVSKEATANKIKGKVYVTFMVEKDGSLSEFTILRDMGYGTGEETIRVLKLSPNWTPGTVDGEVARVMYSLPITIQSTP
;
A
#
# COMPACT_ATOMS: atom_id res chain seq x y z
N MET A 1 -17.79 -20.72 -9.92
CA MET A 1 -18.28 -19.59 -9.11
C MET A 1 -18.49 -18.44 -10.08
N GLN A 2 -19.74 -18.06 -10.28
CA GLN A 2 -20.12 -16.92 -11.10
C GLN A 2 -19.60 -15.66 -10.41
N ASP A 3 -18.76 -14.88 -11.09
CA ASP A 3 -18.26 -13.61 -10.54
C ASP A 3 -19.47 -12.70 -10.26
N ALA A 4 -19.76 -12.48 -8.98
CA ALA A 4 -20.81 -11.57 -8.57
C ALA A 4 -20.45 -10.16 -9.06
N THR A 5 -21.14 -9.69 -10.09
CA THR A 5 -20.95 -8.34 -10.62
C THR A 5 -21.15 -7.33 -9.52
N ASN A 6 -20.12 -6.53 -9.22
CA ASN A 6 -20.16 -5.52 -8.18
C ASN A 6 -21.01 -4.32 -8.64
N TYR A 7 -22.33 -4.42 -8.42
CA TYR A 7 -23.29 -3.38 -8.79
C TYR A 7 -23.01 -2.03 -8.12
N TRP A 8 -22.41 -2.02 -6.93
CA TRP A 8 -22.04 -0.79 -6.22
C TRP A 8 -20.98 0.01 -6.97
N LEU A 9 -19.90 -0.66 -7.41
CA LEU A 9 -18.85 -0.03 -8.19
C LEU A 9 -19.40 0.50 -9.52
N LEU A 10 -20.22 -0.29 -10.21
CA LEU A 10 -20.87 0.13 -11.45
C LEU A 10 -21.76 1.37 -11.27
N SER A 11 -22.46 1.45 -10.14
CA SER A 11 -23.33 2.58 -9.80
C SER A 11 -22.52 3.86 -9.60
N ILE A 12 -21.39 3.78 -8.88
CA ILE A 12 -20.48 4.93 -8.68
C ILE A 12 -19.92 5.43 -10.02
N TRP A 13 -19.43 4.53 -10.88
CA TRP A 13 -18.93 4.90 -12.20
C TRP A 13 -20.01 5.51 -13.09
N SER A 14 -21.24 5.00 -13.01
CA SER A 14 -22.38 5.56 -13.77
C SER A 14 -22.73 6.97 -13.32
N ILE A 15 -22.78 7.23 -12.01
CA ILE A 15 -23.02 8.58 -11.46
C ILE A 15 -21.90 9.53 -11.87
N TYR A 16 -20.64 9.07 -11.74
CA TYR A 16 -19.49 9.86 -12.14
C TYR A 16 -19.54 10.24 -13.64
N ALA A 17 -19.85 9.28 -14.51
CA ALA A 17 -19.99 9.52 -15.94
C ALA A 17 -21.14 10.49 -16.25
N LEU A 18 -22.29 10.35 -15.58
CA LEU A 18 -23.44 11.24 -15.75
C LEU A 18 -23.12 12.69 -15.38
N VAL A 19 -22.54 12.92 -14.19
CA VAL A 19 -22.17 14.27 -13.73
C VAL A 19 -21.15 14.90 -14.67
N THR A 20 -20.14 14.12 -15.06
CA THR A 20 -19.09 14.57 -15.99
C THR A 20 -19.68 14.94 -17.34
N ALA A 21 -20.61 14.14 -17.89
CA ALA A 21 -21.29 14.43 -19.14
C ALA A 21 -22.10 15.74 -19.09
N ILE A 22 -22.83 15.98 -17.99
CA ILE A 22 -23.58 17.24 -17.79
C ILE A 22 -22.63 18.45 -17.77
N LEU A 23 -21.51 18.34 -17.06
CA LEU A 23 -20.51 19.42 -16.98
C LEU A 23 -19.85 19.69 -18.33
N LEU A 24 -19.49 18.64 -19.07
CA LEU A 24 -18.92 18.75 -20.41
C LEU A 24 -19.93 19.32 -21.42
N PHE A 25 -21.21 18.93 -21.34
CA PHE A 25 -22.26 19.50 -22.17
C PHE A 25 -22.44 21.00 -21.89
N ARG A 26 -22.49 21.41 -20.62
CA ARG A 26 -22.55 22.82 -20.23
C ARG A 26 -21.35 23.61 -20.75
N PHE A 27 -20.15 23.02 -20.69
CA PHE A 27 -18.92 23.59 -21.22
C PHE A 27 -18.97 23.75 -22.74
N ALA A 28 -19.37 22.71 -23.48
CA ALA A 28 -19.53 22.76 -24.92
C ALA A 28 -20.55 23.82 -25.35
N ARG A 29 -21.70 23.92 -24.66
CA ARG A 29 -22.70 24.96 -24.93
C ARG A 29 -22.13 26.37 -24.75
N ASN A 30 -21.27 26.60 -23.76
CA ASN A 30 -20.62 27.89 -23.55
C ASN A 30 -19.65 28.23 -24.68
N ILE A 31 -18.88 27.25 -25.17
CA ILE A 31 -17.99 27.44 -26.34
C ILE A 31 -18.83 27.77 -27.58
N ILE A 32 -19.90 27.01 -27.82
CA ILE A 32 -20.81 27.26 -28.96
C ILE A 32 -21.38 28.68 -28.88
N LYS A 33 -21.81 29.14 -27.70
CA LYS A 33 -22.33 30.50 -27.49
C LYS A 33 -21.30 31.59 -27.81
N LEU A 34 -20.02 31.34 -27.54
CA LEU A 34 -18.96 32.31 -27.84
C LEU A 34 -18.58 32.30 -29.33
N ASN A 35 -18.58 31.12 -29.95
CA ASN A 35 -18.40 30.99 -31.39
C ASN A 35 -19.57 31.59 -32.19
N THR A 36 -20.80 31.49 -31.69
CA THR A 36 -21.96 32.11 -32.34
C THR A 36 -21.86 33.64 -32.28
N LYS A 37 -21.40 34.23 -31.15
CA LYS A 37 -21.11 35.67 -31.07
C LYS A 37 -20.11 36.14 -32.12
N THR A 38 -19.11 35.32 -32.45
CA THR A 38 -18.14 35.65 -33.50
C THR A 38 -18.80 35.71 -34.88
N LYS A 39 -19.77 34.82 -35.15
CA LYS A 39 -20.45 34.74 -36.45
C LYS A 39 -21.58 35.78 -36.60
N SER A 40 -22.18 36.21 -35.50
CA SER A 40 -23.35 37.10 -35.51
C SER A 40 -23.01 38.60 -35.52
N ASN A 41 -21.75 38.96 -35.28
CA ASN A 41 -21.32 40.35 -35.13
C ASN A 41 -20.32 40.72 -36.23
N THR A 42 -20.10 42.02 -36.43
CA THR A 42 -19.16 42.51 -37.43
C THR A 42 -17.72 42.19 -37.03
N ALA A 43 -17.00 41.53 -37.93
CA ALA A 43 -15.61 41.16 -37.75
C ALA A 43 -14.72 41.99 -38.68
N ILE A 44 -13.68 42.61 -38.12
CA ILE A 44 -12.70 43.42 -38.83
C ILE A 44 -11.33 42.77 -38.63
N ASP A 45 -10.54 42.63 -39.69
CA ASP A 45 -9.19 42.10 -39.55
C ASP A 45 -8.28 43.12 -38.85
N TYR A 46 -7.59 42.67 -37.79
CA TYR A 46 -6.69 43.50 -37.00
C TYR A 46 -5.39 42.75 -36.70
N LYS A 47 -4.33 43.08 -37.44
CA LYS A 47 -3.02 42.40 -37.37
C LYS A 47 -3.20 40.89 -37.57
N ASN A 48 -2.64 40.06 -36.69
CA ASN A 48 -2.76 38.60 -36.74
C ASN A 48 -4.04 38.08 -36.04
N SER A 49 -5.05 38.92 -35.83
CA SER A 49 -6.27 38.60 -35.07
C SER A 49 -7.51 39.18 -35.73
N LYS A 50 -8.69 38.70 -35.32
CA LYS A 50 -9.98 39.28 -35.73
C LYS A 50 -10.55 40.14 -34.61
N LEU A 51 -10.98 41.34 -34.95
CA LEU A 51 -11.69 42.24 -34.04
C LEU A 51 -13.20 42.08 -34.25
N VAL A 52 -13.92 41.63 -33.23
CA VAL A 52 -15.38 41.50 -33.28
C VAL A 52 -16.02 42.60 -32.46
N LEU A 53 -16.84 43.44 -33.13
CA LEU A 53 -17.51 44.57 -32.51
C LEU A 53 -18.85 44.13 -31.92
N LEU A 54 -19.01 44.34 -30.61
CA LEU A 54 -20.18 43.95 -29.84
C LEU A 54 -21.02 45.18 -29.48
N LYS A 55 -22.34 45.06 -29.61
CA LYS A 55 -23.28 46.12 -29.19
C LYS A 55 -23.36 46.29 -27.67
N GLU A 56 -23.06 45.25 -26.90
CA GLU A 56 -23.08 45.24 -25.44
C GLU A 56 -21.89 45.99 -24.83
N GLU A 57 -22.12 46.78 -23.78
CA GLU A 57 -21.07 47.47 -23.02
C GLU A 57 -20.27 46.46 -22.20
N THR A 58 -19.17 45.98 -22.78
CA THR A 58 -18.29 44.99 -22.17
C THR A 58 -16.84 45.46 -22.26
N LEU A 59 -16.04 45.10 -21.24
CA LEU A 59 -14.59 45.25 -21.32
C LEU A 59 -14.04 44.36 -22.45
N PRO A 60 -12.98 44.79 -23.15
CA PRO A 60 -12.33 43.94 -24.13
C PRO A 60 -11.96 42.58 -23.54
N TYR A 61 -12.21 41.52 -24.29
CA TYR A 61 -11.79 40.17 -23.92
C TYR A 61 -11.42 39.37 -25.15
N THR A 62 -10.56 38.38 -24.95
CA THR A 62 -10.03 37.55 -26.03
C THR A 62 -10.52 36.11 -25.94
N PHE A 63 -10.85 35.53 -27.10
CA PHE A 63 -11.08 34.10 -27.23
C PHE A 63 -10.57 33.57 -28.57
N LEU A 64 -9.70 32.56 -28.50
CA LEU A 64 -9.01 31.97 -29.65
C LEU A 64 -8.22 33.04 -30.43
N ASN A 65 -8.55 33.26 -31.70
CA ASN A 65 -7.90 34.27 -32.54
C ASN A 65 -8.70 35.59 -32.64
N THR A 66 -9.65 35.79 -31.72
CA THR A 66 -10.64 36.86 -31.80
C THR A 66 -10.59 37.73 -30.54
N ILE A 67 -10.57 39.04 -30.75
CA ILE A 67 -10.67 40.07 -29.72
C ILE A 67 -12.07 40.66 -29.81
N PHE A 68 -12.82 40.60 -28.72
CA PHE A 68 -14.17 41.14 -28.61
C PHE A 68 -14.10 42.51 -27.97
N ILE A 69 -14.72 43.50 -28.61
CA ILE A 69 -14.67 44.90 -28.18
C ILE A 69 -16.04 45.54 -28.34
N ASN A 70 -16.42 46.43 -27.43
CA ASN A 70 -17.63 47.24 -27.58
C ASN A 70 -17.55 48.17 -28.81
N GLU A 71 -18.58 48.12 -29.65
CA GLU A 71 -18.69 48.85 -30.91
C GLU A 71 -18.62 50.37 -30.69
N ALA A 72 -19.38 50.89 -29.72
CA ALA A 72 -19.38 52.31 -29.40
C ALA A 72 -18.01 52.79 -28.87
N ALA A 73 -17.32 51.99 -28.04
CA ALA A 73 -16.00 52.30 -27.53
C ALA A 73 -14.93 52.31 -28.65
N TYR A 74 -15.07 51.42 -29.64
CA TYR A 74 -14.20 51.36 -30.82
C TYR A 74 -14.33 52.63 -31.68
N TYR A 75 -15.55 52.99 -32.10
CA TYR A 75 -15.76 54.15 -32.97
C TYR A 75 -15.45 55.48 -32.28
N ASN A 76 -15.74 55.58 -30.97
CA ASN A 76 -15.41 56.76 -30.18
C ASN A 76 -13.93 56.85 -29.79
N ARG A 77 -13.08 55.91 -30.23
CA ARG A 77 -11.64 55.83 -29.91
C ARG A 77 -11.36 55.89 -28.40
N LYS A 78 -12.23 55.31 -27.58
CA LYS A 78 -12.13 55.29 -26.11
C LYS A 78 -11.22 54.19 -25.56
N ILE A 79 -10.48 53.51 -26.43
CA ILE A 79 -9.66 52.33 -26.09
C ILE A 79 -8.20 52.67 -26.33
N GLU A 80 -7.42 52.63 -25.25
CA GLU A 80 -5.99 52.90 -25.29
C GLU A 80 -5.20 51.82 -26.02
N LYS A 81 -4.07 52.21 -26.62
CA LYS A 81 -3.22 51.33 -27.44
C LYS A 81 -2.62 50.17 -26.62
N GLU A 82 -2.35 50.42 -25.36
CA GLU A 82 -1.85 49.47 -24.37
C GLU A 82 -2.84 48.32 -24.19
N LEU A 83 -4.15 48.61 -24.16
CA LEU A 83 -5.19 47.60 -23.99
C LEU A 83 -5.32 46.73 -25.25
N TYR A 84 -5.26 47.32 -26.45
CA TYR A 84 -5.20 46.53 -27.69
C TYR A 84 -3.97 45.62 -27.73
N THR A 85 -2.83 46.13 -27.27
CA THR A 85 -1.59 45.36 -27.22
C THR A 85 -1.73 44.20 -26.24
N HIS A 86 -2.34 44.43 -25.08
CA HIS A 86 -2.64 43.41 -24.07
C HIS A 86 -3.49 42.27 -24.65
N GLU A 87 -4.65 42.58 -25.23
CA GLU A 87 -5.54 41.58 -25.83
C GLU A 87 -4.87 40.82 -26.98
N LEU A 88 -4.11 41.52 -27.83
CA LEU A 88 -3.35 40.90 -28.90
C LEU A 88 -2.30 39.91 -28.38
N ILE A 89 -1.70 40.16 -27.21
CA ILE A 89 -0.77 39.23 -26.59
C ILE A 89 -1.46 37.93 -26.17
N HIS A 90 -2.72 37.99 -25.68
CA HIS A 90 -3.49 36.77 -25.37
C HIS A 90 -3.75 35.93 -26.62
N VAL A 91 -4.07 36.59 -27.74
CA VAL A 91 -4.24 35.91 -29.04
C VAL A 91 -2.94 35.26 -29.50
N THR A 92 -1.86 36.06 -29.58
CA THR A 92 -0.59 35.61 -30.15
C THR A 92 0.07 34.49 -29.34
N GLN A 93 -0.09 34.48 -28.01
CA GLN A 93 0.38 33.39 -27.14
C GLN A 93 -0.61 32.23 -27.01
N ARG A 94 -1.80 32.32 -27.61
CA ARG A 94 -2.85 31.30 -27.56
C ARG A 94 -3.27 30.91 -26.14
N HIS A 95 -3.30 31.88 -25.22
CA HIS A 95 -3.66 31.67 -23.81
C HIS A 95 -5.03 30.99 -23.63
N THR A 96 -5.96 31.16 -24.58
CA THR A 96 -7.25 30.46 -24.57
C THR A 96 -7.10 28.94 -24.54
N LEU A 97 -6.07 28.36 -25.17
CA LEU A 97 -5.86 26.91 -25.19
C LEU A 97 -5.63 26.36 -23.79
N ASP A 98 -4.77 26.98 -22.99
CA ASP A 98 -4.50 26.51 -21.62
C ASP A 98 -5.76 26.64 -20.74
N VAL A 99 -6.56 27.69 -20.95
CA VAL A 99 -7.84 27.88 -20.25
C VAL A 99 -8.85 26.79 -20.64
N LEU A 100 -8.91 26.40 -21.92
CA LEU A 100 -9.78 25.32 -22.38
C LEU A 100 -9.35 23.96 -21.82
N VAL A 101 -8.04 23.70 -21.77
CA VAL A 101 -7.49 22.47 -21.19
C VAL A 101 -7.83 22.39 -19.71
N ILE A 102 -7.56 23.44 -18.93
CA ILE A 102 -7.83 23.41 -17.48
C ILE A 102 -9.33 23.35 -17.16
N GLU A 103 -10.19 24.01 -17.94
CA GLU A 103 -11.65 23.90 -17.77
C GLU A 103 -12.15 22.49 -18.09
N THR A 104 -11.59 21.85 -19.12
CA THR A 104 -11.89 20.45 -19.47
C THR A 104 -11.45 19.52 -18.34
N LEU A 105 -10.22 19.67 -17.84
CA LEU A 105 -9.71 18.90 -16.70
C LEU A 105 -10.56 19.12 -15.45
N LYS A 106 -10.99 20.35 -15.17
CA LYS A 106 -11.89 20.66 -14.05
C LYS A 106 -13.28 20.02 -14.22
N ALA A 107 -13.78 19.84 -15.45
CA ALA A 107 -15.03 19.12 -15.69
C ALA A 107 -14.89 17.61 -15.47
N LEU A 108 -13.76 17.02 -15.86
CA LEU A 108 -13.46 15.60 -15.63
C LEU A 108 -13.17 15.32 -14.14
N PHE A 109 -12.35 16.16 -13.51
CA PHE A 109 -11.93 16.05 -12.13
C PHE A 109 -12.67 17.05 -11.24
N TRP A 110 -13.99 17.18 -11.43
CA TRP A 110 -14.83 18.17 -10.75
C TRP A 110 -14.83 18.05 -9.23
N PHE A 111 -14.56 16.85 -8.70
CA PHE A 111 -14.43 16.59 -7.27
C PHE A 111 -13.09 17.07 -6.69
N ASN A 112 -12.08 17.33 -7.53
CA ASN A 112 -10.75 17.71 -7.08
C ASN A 112 -10.58 19.25 -7.11
N PRO A 113 -10.48 19.90 -5.92
CA PRO A 113 -10.37 21.36 -5.85
C PRO A 113 -9.06 21.91 -6.40
N ILE A 114 -8.01 21.08 -6.61
CA ILE A 114 -6.71 21.54 -7.12
C ILE A 114 -6.84 22.26 -8.46
N PHE A 115 -7.77 21.82 -9.32
CA PHE A 115 -7.99 22.40 -10.64
C PHE A 115 -8.57 23.83 -10.57
N ILE A 116 -9.27 24.17 -9.47
CA ILE A 116 -9.74 25.55 -9.23
C ILE A 116 -8.55 26.47 -8.94
N PHE A 117 -7.58 26.00 -8.15
CA PHE A 117 -6.37 26.74 -7.86
C PHE A 117 -5.46 26.85 -9.09
N TYR A 118 -5.29 25.77 -9.85
CA TYR A 118 -4.52 25.78 -11.10
C TYR A 118 -5.11 26.72 -12.13
N LYS A 119 -6.44 26.75 -12.30
CA LYS A 119 -7.08 27.74 -13.16
C LYS A 119 -6.68 29.16 -12.77
N LYS A 120 -6.79 29.51 -11.48
CA LYS A 120 -6.42 30.85 -10.98
C LYS A 120 -4.94 31.15 -11.22
N ALA A 121 -4.06 30.16 -11.04
CA ALA A 121 -2.62 30.32 -11.25
C ALA A 121 -2.26 30.51 -12.73
N ILE A 122 -2.84 29.71 -13.63
CA ILE A 122 -2.65 29.81 -15.08
C ILE A 122 -3.13 31.18 -15.57
N GLN A 123 -4.34 31.60 -15.19
CA GLN A 123 -4.88 32.91 -15.56
C GLN A 123 -3.97 34.04 -15.06
N LEU A 124 -3.54 34.01 -13.80
CA LEU A 124 -2.64 35.02 -13.26
C LEU A 124 -1.30 35.06 -14.02
N ASN A 125 -0.76 33.91 -14.40
CA ASN A 125 0.46 33.83 -15.19
C ASN A 125 0.29 34.40 -16.60
N HIS A 126 -0.85 34.14 -17.25
CA HIS A 126 -1.18 34.75 -18.55
C HIS A 126 -1.26 36.27 -18.47
N GLU A 127 -1.93 36.81 -17.44
CA GLU A 127 -1.97 38.25 -17.19
C GLU A 127 -0.56 38.81 -17.02
N PHE A 128 0.31 38.10 -16.28
CA PHE A 128 1.69 38.55 -16.09
C PHE A 128 2.51 38.58 -17.39
N LEU A 129 2.40 37.54 -18.21
CA LEU A 129 3.08 37.48 -19.51
C LEU A 129 2.58 38.56 -20.47
N ALA A 130 1.28 38.88 -20.41
CA ALA A 130 0.69 39.96 -21.18
C ALA A 130 1.19 41.32 -20.69
N ASP A 131 1.12 41.59 -19.39
CA ASP A 131 1.56 42.83 -18.76
C ASP A 131 3.06 43.10 -19.00
N GLU A 132 3.91 42.08 -18.87
CA GLU A 132 5.35 42.21 -19.13
C GLU A 132 5.64 42.68 -20.56
N LYS A 133 4.93 42.12 -21.54
CA LYS A 133 5.11 42.49 -22.96
C LYS A 133 4.54 43.88 -23.27
N VAL A 134 3.44 44.29 -22.64
CA VAL A 134 2.90 45.65 -22.78
C VAL A 134 3.90 46.68 -22.22
N VAL A 135 4.44 46.42 -21.03
CA VAL A 135 5.44 47.29 -20.38
C VAL A 135 6.69 47.42 -21.25
N LYS A 136 7.17 46.32 -21.83
CA LYS A 136 8.31 46.33 -22.78
C LYS A 136 8.01 47.05 -24.09
N ALA A 137 6.75 47.09 -24.55
CA ALA A 137 6.38 47.74 -25.79
C ALA A 137 6.18 49.26 -25.63
N HIS A 138 5.47 49.69 -24.57
CA HIS A 138 5.02 51.08 -24.39
C HIS A 138 5.85 51.89 -23.39
N HIS A 139 6.71 51.25 -22.59
CA HIS A 139 7.66 51.90 -21.67
C HIS A 139 7.04 52.88 -20.65
N ASN A 140 5.73 52.81 -20.41
CA ASN A 140 5.03 53.68 -19.46
C ASN A 140 4.24 52.87 -18.43
N ILE A 141 4.94 52.42 -17.38
CA ILE A 141 4.34 51.61 -16.31
C ILE A 141 3.25 52.39 -15.54
N PRO A 142 3.46 53.65 -15.10
CA PRO A 142 2.46 54.36 -14.31
C PRO A 142 1.15 54.59 -15.07
N PHE A 143 1.22 54.96 -16.35
CA PHE A 143 0.03 55.12 -17.19
C PHE A 143 -0.74 53.80 -17.31
N TYR A 144 -0.03 52.72 -17.62
CA TYR A 144 -0.65 51.41 -17.79
C TYR A 144 -1.28 50.89 -16.49
N GLN A 145 -0.64 51.10 -15.34
CA GLN A 145 -1.20 50.76 -14.04
C GLN A 145 -2.50 51.54 -13.74
N ASN A 146 -2.51 52.85 -14.00
CA ASN A 146 -3.71 53.68 -13.84
C ASN A 146 -4.83 53.26 -14.79
N LEU A 147 -4.50 52.92 -16.04
CA LEU A 147 -5.44 52.38 -17.00
C LEU A 147 -6.09 51.09 -16.47
N LEU A 148 -5.30 50.13 -15.98
CA LEU A 148 -5.82 48.87 -15.41
C LEU A 148 -6.72 49.12 -14.19
N ILE A 149 -6.34 50.04 -13.30
CA ILE A 149 -7.15 50.41 -12.13
C ILE A 149 -8.49 51.03 -12.57
N SER A 150 -8.46 51.93 -13.56
CA SER A 150 -9.67 52.57 -14.08
C SER A 150 -10.66 51.55 -14.68
N LYS A 151 -10.15 50.51 -15.36
CA LYS A 151 -10.96 49.44 -15.93
C LYS A 151 -11.44 48.44 -14.87
N ALA A 152 -10.61 48.13 -13.87
CA ALA A 152 -10.98 47.24 -12.76
C ALA A 152 -12.11 47.81 -11.89
N ASN A 153 -12.21 49.15 -11.79
CA ASN A 153 -13.24 49.86 -11.02
C ASN A 153 -14.54 50.13 -11.81
N ALA A 154 -14.62 49.77 -13.09
CA ALA A 154 -15.69 50.21 -13.98
C ALA A 154 -17.07 49.52 -13.74
N ASN A 155 -17.17 48.50 -12.86
CA ASN A 155 -18.41 47.75 -12.65
C ASN A 155 -18.75 47.52 -11.16
N PRO A 156 -19.43 48.46 -10.48
CA PRO A 156 -20.09 48.17 -9.22
C PRO A 156 -21.50 47.62 -9.51
N THR A 157 -21.67 46.30 -9.43
CA THR A 157 -23.01 45.67 -9.44
C THR A 157 -23.13 44.81 -8.17
N TYR A 158 -23.58 45.41 -7.07
CA TYR A 158 -23.57 44.85 -5.71
C TYR A 158 -24.27 43.48 -5.54
N TYR A 159 -23.78 42.69 -4.56
CA TYR A 159 -24.60 41.83 -3.70
C TYR A 159 -23.88 41.76 -2.32
N LEU A 160 -24.23 42.54 -1.28
CA LEU A 160 -23.57 42.53 0.06
C LEU A 160 -22.02 42.50 0.06
N ALA A 161 -21.43 43.53 -0.55
CA ALA A 161 -20.12 43.46 -1.19
C ALA A 161 -18.87 43.75 -0.33
N SER A 162 -17.77 43.06 -0.64
CA SER A 162 -16.44 43.68 -0.83
C SER A 162 -16.06 43.46 -2.29
N ASN A 163 -15.90 44.54 -3.04
CA ASN A 163 -15.57 44.49 -4.45
C ASN A 163 -14.22 45.16 -4.70
N LEU A 164 -13.23 44.31 -4.89
CA LEU A 164 -12.07 44.46 -5.75
C LEU A 164 -11.49 43.04 -5.76
N ASN A 165 -11.21 42.46 -6.93
CA ASN A 165 -10.35 41.27 -7.00
C ASN A 165 -8.89 41.69 -6.67
N TYR A 166 -8.71 42.35 -5.52
CA TYR A 166 -7.53 43.05 -5.07
C TYR A 166 -6.33 42.12 -5.15
N SER A 167 -6.53 40.84 -4.80
CA SER A 167 -5.44 39.87 -4.83
C SER A 167 -4.84 39.64 -6.22
N VAL A 168 -5.62 39.68 -7.30
CA VAL A 168 -5.12 39.46 -8.67
C VAL A 168 -4.58 40.77 -9.25
N THR A 169 -5.38 41.84 -9.19
CA THR A 169 -4.98 43.15 -9.74
C THR A 169 -3.74 43.69 -9.01
N LYS A 170 -3.68 43.63 -7.68
CA LYS A 170 -2.47 44.00 -6.91
C LYS A 170 -1.25 43.23 -7.38
N LYS A 171 -1.38 41.91 -7.58
CA LYS A 171 -0.25 41.07 -8.02
C LYS A 171 0.25 41.48 -9.40
N ARG A 172 -0.65 41.84 -10.33
CA ARG A 172 -0.30 42.38 -11.66
C ARG A 172 0.47 43.69 -11.53
N LEU A 173 -0.06 44.64 -10.77
CA LEU A 173 0.57 45.95 -10.53
C LEU A 173 1.97 45.80 -9.91
N ILE A 174 2.11 44.93 -8.90
CA ILE A 174 3.41 44.66 -8.26
C ILE A 174 4.37 43.95 -9.21
N MET A 175 3.90 43.07 -10.08
CA MET A 175 4.76 42.35 -11.02
C MET A 175 5.40 43.32 -12.02
N MET A 176 4.65 44.29 -12.54
CA MET A 176 5.14 45.26 -13.52
C MET A 176 6.31 46.13 -13.03
N THR A 177 6.44 46.32 -11.71
CA THR A 177 7.54 47.11 -11.11
C THR A 177 8.72 46.25 -10.65
N LYS A 178 8.61 44.92 -10.72
CA LYS A 178 9.67 44.01 -10.27
C LYS A 178 10.68 43.79 -11.39
N THR A 179 11.95 44.05 -11.09
CA THR A 179 13.08 43.58 -11.90
C THR A 179 13.58 42.26 -11.33
N THR A 180 13.73 41.25 -12.19
CA THR A 180 14.29 39.96 -11.78
C THR A 180 15.61 39.73 -12.46
N SER A 181 16.66 39.46 -11.68
CA SER A 181 17.96 39.04 -12.22
C SER A 181 17.85 37.63 -12.80
N ILE A 182 18.39 37.44 -14.01
CA ILE A 182 18.39 36.16 -14.73
C ILE A 182 18.99 35.05 -13.86
N SER A 183 20.11 35.30 -13.17
CA SER A 183 20.76 34.30 -12.32
C SER A 183 19.87 33.84 -11.17
N ARG A 184 19.16 34.77 -10.52
CA ARG A 184 18.21 34.44 -9.44
C ARG A 184 16.99 33.69 -9.99
N ALA A 185 16.52 34.04 -11.19
CA ALA A 185 15.41 33.34 -11.82
C ALA A 185 15.79 31.90 -12.21
N LEU A 186 17.00 31.71 -12.76
CA LEU A 186 17.51 30.41 -13.17
C LEU A 186 17.75 29.48 -11.97
N LEU A 187 18.33 30.01 -10.88
CA LEU A 187 18.50 29.27 -9.63
C LEU A 187 17.16 28.79 -9.06
N LYS A 188 16.14 29.67 -9.03
CA LYS A 188 14.80 29.31 -8.53
C LYS A 188 14.12 28.25 -9.40
N LYS A 189 14.28 28.30 -10.72
CA LYS A 189 13.77 27.26 -11.63
C LYS A 189 14.51 25.94 -11.44
N GLY A 190 15.81 26.00 -11.16
CA GLY A 190 16.64 24.83 -10.88
C GLY A 190 16.20 24.02 -9.65
N LEU A 191 15.55 24.64 -8.66
CA LEU A 191 15.02 23.94 -7.48
C LEU A 191 13.93 22.91 -7.80
N ILE A 192 13.33 22.95 -8.99
CA ILE A 192 12.33 21.95 -9.41
C ILE A 192 13.01 20.63 -9.80
N ILE A 193 14.28 20.67 -10.22
CA ILE A 193 15.04 19.49 -10.62
C ILE A 193 15.19 18.48 -9.48
N PRO A 194 15.70 18.83 -8.28
CA PRO A 194 15.82 17.86 -7.19
C PRO A 194 14.46 17.26 -6.80
N LEU A 195 13.41 18.08 -6.78
CA LEU A 195 12.05 17.60 -6.50
C LEU A 195 11.58 16.56 -7.54
N LEU A 196 11.78 16.84 -8.83
CA LEU A 196 11.47 15.89 -9.90
C LEU A 196 12.34 14.63 -9.80
N THR A 197 13.62 14.74 -9.47
CA THR A 197 14.49 13.56 -9.33
C THR A 197 14.05 12.65 -8.18
N VAL A 198 13.65 13.21 -7.04
CA VAL A 198 13.12 12.43 -5.91
C VAL A 198 11.79 11.77 -6.29
N LEU A 199 10.90 12.49 -6.98
CA LEU A 199 9.64 11.93 -7.47
C LEU A 199 9.88 10.79 -8.46
N LEU A 200 10.77 10.98 -9.43
CA LEU A 200 11.13 9.96 -10.41
C LEU A 200 11.77 8.75 -9.74
N PHE A 201 12.65 8.95 -8.75
CA PHE A 201 13.26 7.85 -8.01
C PHE A 201 12.23 7.06 -7.19
N SER A 202 11.27 7.76 -6.57
CA SER A 202 10.15 7.14 -5.85
C SER A 202 9.25 6.30 -6.77
N LEU A 203 8.96 6.81 -7.97
CA LEU A 203 8.18 6.11 -9.00
C LEU A 203 8.98 5.01 -9.72
N CYS A 204 10.31 5.08 -9.73
CA CYS A 204 11.21 4.07 -10.27
C CYS A 204 11.57 2.98 -9.25
N THR A 205 10.76 2.80 -8.20
CA THR A 205 10.79 1.53 -7.49
C THR A 205 10.35 0.45 -8.47
N LYS A 206 11.19 -0.58 -8.67
CA LYS A 206 10.74 -1.77 -9.38
C LYS A 206 9.57 -2.32 -8.58
N VAL A 207 8.34 -2.11 -9.06
CA VAL A 207 7.23 -2.98 -8.70
C VAL A 207 7.64 -4.33 -9.28
N VAL A 208 8.33 -5.12 -8.47
CA VAL A 208 8.42 -6.56 -8.72
C VAL A 208 6.97 -6.99 -8.62
N ALA A 209 6.31 -7.07 -9.78
CA ALA A 209 5.08 -7.80 -9.92
C ALA A 209 5.45 -9.22 -9.49
N GLN A 210 5.23 -9.53 -8.22
CA GLN A 210 5.05 -10.89 -7.81
C GLN A 210 3.85 -11.33 -8.65
N GLU A 211 4.10 -12.14 -9.68
CA GLU A 211 3.03 -12.75 -10.46
C GLU A 211 2.00 -13.21 -9.42
N GLN A 212 0.80 -12.65 -9.47
CA GLN A 212 -0.33 -13.36 -8.92
C GLN A 212 -0.41 -14.60 -9.79
N LYS A 213 0.24 -15.68 -9.35
CA LYS A 213 -0.29 -17.00 -9.57
C LYS A 213 -1.75 -16.87 -9.17
N VAL A 214 -2.63 -16.93 -10.15
CA VAL A 214 -4.00 -17.33 -9.90
C VAL A 214 -3.86 -18.64 -9.16
N VAL A 215 -4.03 -18.58 -7.84
CA VAL A 215 -4.25 -19.73 -6.99
C VAL A 215 -5.61 -20.27 -7.38
N LYS A 216 -5.70 -20.94 -8.54
CA LYS A 216 -6.51 -22.15 -8.59
C LYS A 216 -5.66 -23.20 -7.90
N ALA A 217 -5.90 -23.30 -6.59
CA ALA A 217 -5.30 -24.21 -5.63
C ALA A 217 -3.79 -24.40 -5.83
N GLU A 218 -3.01 -23.58 -5.12
CA GLU A 218 -1.55 -23.73 -5.06
C GLU A 218 -1.20 -25.14 -4.61
N GLN A 219 -0.81 -25.96 -5.59
CA GLN A 219 0.20 -26.96 -5.40
C GLN A 219 1.49 -26.23 -4.99
N THR A 220 1.80 -26.31 -3.70
CA THR A 220 3.10 -25.95 -3.15
C THR A 220 4.18 -26.66 -3.95
N LYS A 221 4.95 -25.91 -4.75
CA LYS A 221 6.30 -26.35 -5.13
C LYS A 221 7.05 -26.47 -3.80
N ASN A 222 7.25 -27.70 -3.34
CA ASN A 222 8.04 -28.03 -2.17
C ASN A 222 9.41 -27.35 -2.29
N GLN A 223 9.61 -26.30 -1.51
CA GLN A 223 10.89 -26.11 -0.85
C GLN A 223 11.08 -27.39 -0.02
N LEU A 224 12.04 -28.23 -0.42
CA LEU A 224 12.33 -29.45 0.32
C LEU A 224 12.59 -29.05 1.77
N THR A 225 11.71 -29.47 2.68
CA THR A 225 11.92 -29.30 4.12
C THR A 225 13.24 -29.98 4.48
N GLY A 226 13.95 -29.52 5.52
CA GLY A 226 15.22 -30.13 5.93
C GLY A 226 15.16 -31.66 6.14
N VAL A 227 13.96 -32.18 6.37
CA VAL A 227 13.61 -33.60 6.43
C VAL A 227 13.70 -34.30 5.08
N GLU A 228 13.20 -33.70 3.99
CA GLU A 228 13.20 -34.33 2.65
C GLU A 228 14.64 -34.49 2.11
N LYS A 229 15.53 -33.56 2.46
CA LYS A 229 16.96 -33.66 2.13
C LYS A 229 17.70 -34.74 2.95
N TYR A 230 17.36 -34.89 4.23
CA TYR A 230 17.99 -35.88 5.12
C TYR A 230 17.71 -37.33 4.68
N PHE A 231 16.50 -37.60 4.17
CA PHE A 231 16.07 -38.93 3.71
C PHE A 231 16.19 -39.13 2.18
N GLU A 232 16.82 -38.21 1.45
CA GLU A 232 16.93 -38.25 -0.02
C GLU A 232 17.51 -39.57 -0.54
N ASN A 233 18.44 -40.16 0.22
CA ASN A 233 19.11 -41.41 -0.10
C ASN A 233 18.65 -42.62 0.73
N THR A 234 17.59 -42.50 1.54
CA THR A 234 17.09 -43.58 2.41
C THR A 234 16.04 -44.43 1.69
N ILE A 235 16.16 -45.77 1.82
CA ILE A 235 15.18 -46.74 1.29
C ILE A 235 14.21 -47.15 2.40
N PHE A 236 12.92 -46.95 2.17
CA PHE A 236 11.86 -47.33 3.10
C PHE A 236 11.32 -48.70 2.72
N LYS A 237 11.48 -49.67 3.64
CA LYS A 237 11.01 -51.04 3.47
C LYS A 237 9.63 -51.18 4.11
N ILE A 238 8.61 -51.33 3.29
CA ILE A 238 7.22 -51.44 3.71
C ILE A 238 6.91 -52.92 3.93
N ARG A 239 6.43 -53.26 5.13
CA ARG A 239 6.05 -54.63 5.49
C ARG A 239 4.53 -54.80 5.51
N ASP A 240 4.09 -55.98 5.10
CA ASP A 240 2.70 -56.45 5.20
C ASP A 240 2.42 -57.12 6.55
N GLU A 241 1.17 -57.46 6.85
CA GLU A 241 0.67 -57.99 8.13
C GLU A 241 1.45 -59.21 8.67
N LYS A 242 2.12 -59.96 7.80
CA LYS A 242 2.95 -61.14 8.14
C LYS A 242 4.45 -60.84 8.27
N GLY A 243 4.84 -59.57 8.27
CA GLY A 243 6.23 -59.12 8.41
C GLY A 243 7.10 -59.25 7.16
N LYS A 244 6.51 -59.61 6.00
CA LYS A 244 7.22 -59.74 4.72
C LYS A 244 7.31 -58.37 4.03
N ILE A 245 8.47 -58.05 3.45
CA ILE A 245 8.69 -56.80 2.70
C ILE A 245 7.87 -56.88 1.41
N VAL A 246 6.96 -55.92 1.23
CA VAL A 246 6.06 -55.83 0.06
C VAL A 246 6.45 -54.69 -0.88
N ALA A 247 7.19 -53.69 -0.42
CA ALA A 247 7.73 -52.63 -1.28
C ALA A 247 8.98 -51.99 -0.69
N GLU A 248 9.90 -51.56 -1.56
CA GLU A 248 11.04 -50.71 -1.23
C GLU A 248 10.87 -49.40 -1.99
N LYS A 249 10.69 -48.28 -1.29
CA LYS A 249 10.41 -46.95 -1.88
C LYS A 249 11.40 -45.90 -1.40
N ARG A 250 11.67 -44.88 -2.22
CA ARG A 250 12.44 -43.70 -1.80
C ARG A 250 11.55 -42.66 -1.12
N PHE A 251 12.15 -41.71 -0.39
CA PHE A 251 11.40 -40.65 0.31
C PHE A 251 10.42 -39.87 -0.60
N SER A 252 10.83 -39.61 -1.84
CA SER A 252 10.01 -38.94 -2.87
C SER A 252 8.78 -39.75 -3.31
N GLU A 253 8.81 -41.06 -3.15
CA GLU A 253 7.80 -42.01 -3.65
C GLU A 253 6.82 -42.48 -2.55
N LEU A 254 7.03 -42.03 -1.30
CA LEU A 254 6.12 -42.29 -0.18
C LEU A 254 4.81 -41.50 -0.35
N SER A 255 3.69 -42.14 -0.07
CA SER A 255 2.38 -41.50 -0.02
C SER A 255 2.30 -40.49 1.13
N ASN A 256 1.34 -39.56 1.09
CA ASN A 256 1.16 -38.57 2.16
C ASN A 256 0.84 -39.20 3.53
N GLN A 257 0.28 -40.42 3.56
CA GLN A 257 0.07 -41.18 4.80
C GLN A 257 1.35 -41.86 5.27
N GLU A 258 2.11 -42.47 4.35
CA GLU A 258 3.40 -43.11 4.67
C GLU A 258 4.43 -42.09 5.17
N LYS A 259 4.42 -40.87 4.62
CA LYS A 259 5.28 -39.74 5.06
C LYS A 259 5.03 -39.30 6.50
N LYS A 260 3.81 -39.45 7.04
CA LYS A 260 3.50 -39.12 8.44
C LYS A 260 4.17 -40.07 9.42
N ASN A 261 4.46 -41.30 8.98
CA ASN A 261 5.08 -42.33 9.82
C ASN A 261 6.61 -42.33 9.71
N VAL A 262 7.19 -41.48 8.85
CA VAL A 262 8.64 -41.33 8.75
C VAL A 262 9.18 -40.71 10.05
N PRO A 263 10.15 -41.35 10.73
CA PRO A 263 10.72 -40.81 11.95
C PRO A 263 11.37 -39.44 11.67
N PRO A 264 11.22 -38.46 12.58
CA PRO A 264 11.86 -37.16 12.41
C PRO A 264 13.39 -37.33 12.42
N PRO A 265 14.15 -36.52 11.64
CA PRO A 265 15.60 -36.58 11.66
C PRO A 265 16.13 -36.22 13.06
N PRO A 266 17.22 -36.86 13.52
CA PRO A 266 17.82 -36.54 14.81
C PRO A 266 18.22 -35.06 14.84
N PRO A 267 18.02 -34.35 15.98
CA PRO A 267 18.43 -32.96 16.09
C PRO A 267 19.95 -32.83 15.87
N PRO A 268 20.41 -31.81 15.15
CA PRO A 268 21.83 -31.57 14.96
C PRO A 268 22.49 -31.42 16.34
N VAL A 269 23.57 -32.17 16.57
CA VAL A 269 24.38 -32.07 17.79
C VAL A 269 24.98 -30.67 17.85
N ALA A 270 24.34 -29.75 18.57
CA ALA A 270 24.77 -28.37 18.66
C ALA A 270 25.97 -28.25 19.61
N LYS A 271 27.17 -28.05 19.03
CA LYS A 271 28.30 -27.48 19.75
C LYS A 271 27.99 -26.02 20.08
N GLN A 272 28.21 -25.69 21.35
CA GLN A 272 28.37 -24.38 22.01
C GLN A 272 28.11 -23.12 21.15
N ALA A 273 27.16 -22.31 21.60
CA ALA A 273 26.80 -21.04 20.98
C ALA A 273 27.78 -19.91 21.35
N THR A 274 28.39 -19.25 20.37
CA THR A 274 28.48 -17.78 20.35
C THR A 274 28.61 -17.25 18.91
N SER A 275 27.61 -16.45 18.52
CA SER A 275 27.53 -15.41 17.49
C SER A 275 28.19 -15.60 16.10
N GLU A 276 27.34 -15.41 15.08
CA GLU A 276 27.63 -15.27 13.64
C GLU A 276 27.89 -16.56 12.86
N GLN A 277 26.81 -17.12 12.29
CA GLN A 277 26.69 -17.64 10.91
C GLN A 277 25.53 -18.63 10.81
N SER A 278 24.60 -18.33 9.90
CA SER A 278 23.58 -19.24 9.40
C SER A 278 24.20 -20.25 8.42
N ALA A 279 24.60 -21.42 8.91
CA ALA A 279 24.90 -22.63 8.12
C ALA A 279 25.03 -23.80 9.12
N ASN A 280 24.65 -25.05 8.89
CA ASN A 280 24.24 -25.76 7.69
C ASN A 280 23.60 -27.08 8.17
N LEU A 281 22.33 -27.35 7.87
CA LEU A 281 21.74 -28.69 7.99
C LEU A 281 22.01 -29.51 6.72
N LYS A 282 23.23 -29.46 6.18
CA LYS A 282 23.57 -30.02 4.85
C LYS A 282 24.50 -31.23 4.88
N GLU A 283 24.96 -31.70 6.04
CA GLU A 283 26.01 -32.74 6.15
C GLU A 283 25.64 -33.98 6.96
N ALA A 284 24.38 -34.11 7.43
CA ALA A 284 23.93 -35.35 8.05
C ALA A 284 23.22 -36.23 7.01
N GLU A 285 23.84 -37.35 6.63
CA GLU A 285 23.20 -38.39 5.82
C GLU A 285 22.30 -39.27 6.70
N GLY A 286 21.07 -39.52 6.22
CA GLY A 286 20.11 -40.38 6.90
C GLY A 286 20.53 -41.86 6.99
N PRO A 287 19.84 -42.67 7.82
CA PRO A 287 20.07 -44.10 7.90
C PRO A 287 19.79 -44.78 6.55
N LYS A 288 20.51 -45.86 6.25
CA LYS A 288 20.43 -46.59 4.96
C LYS A 288 19.04 -47.21 4.70
N TRP A 289 18.31 -47.54 5.76
CA TRP A 289 16.93 -48.05 5.70
C TRP A 289 16.12 -47.68 6.94
N VAL A 290 14.82 -47.50 6.75
CA VAL A 290 13.81 -47.24 7.80
C VAL A 290 12.62 -48.18 7.57
N GLU A 291 12.10 -48.78 8.64
CA GLU A 291 10.93 -49.67 8.59
C GLU A 291 9.65 -48.89 8.93
N LEU A 292 8.60 -49.06 8.11
CA LEU A 292 7.30 -48.41 8.29
C LEU A 292 6.16 -49.43 8.27
N SER A 293 5.19 -49.31 9.20
CA SER A 293 3.94 -50.09 9.20
C SER A 293 2.83 -49.34 8.47
N ALA A 294 2.10 -50.02 7.58
CA ALA A 294 1.16 -49.41 6.63
C ALA A 294 -0.32 -49.38 7.08
N TYR A 295 -0.62 -49.44 8.38
CA TYR A 295 -2.01 -49.49 8.87
C TYR A 295 -2.38 -48.25 9.70
N ASP A 296 -3.27 -47.41 9.16
CA ASP A 296 -3.96 -46.32 9.87
C ASP A 296 -5.21 -46.90 10.55
N LYS A 297 -5.26 -46.90 11.89
CA LYS A 297 -6.52 -46.95 12.63
C LYS A 297 -7.08 -45.53 12.71
N GLU A 298 -8.39 -45.36 12.48
CA GLU A 298 -9.18 -44.10 12.60
C GLU A 298 -9.07 -43.36 13.95
N ASP A 299 -8.22 -43.80 14.87
CA ASP A 299 -8.16 -43.38 16.28
C ASP A 299 -7.25 -42.16 16.57
N ASN A 300 -6.55 -41.60 15.57
CA ASN A 300 -5.38 -40.74 15.79
C ASN A 300 -5.56 -39.24 15.48
N LYS A 301 -6.79 -38.72 15.51
CA LYS A 301 -7.05 -37.28 15.35
C LYS A 301 -6.70 -36.53 16.64
N ALA A 302 -5.72 -35.63 16.58
CA ALA A 302 -5.29 -34.79 17.70
C ALA A 302 -5.99 -33.42 17.71
N TYR A 303 -6.45 -32.98 18.88
CA TYR A 303 -7.16 -31.72 19.12
C TYR A 303 -6.30 -30.75 19.94
N LYS A 304 -6.56 -29.44 19.91
CA LYS A 304 -5.91 -28.47 20.81
C LYS A 304 -6.75 -28.30 22.07
N VAL A 305 -6.11 -27.97 23.21
CA VAL A 305 -6.81 -27.75 24.50
C VAL A 305 -7.95 -26.71 24.42
N ALA A 306 -7.86 -25.72 23.54
CA ALA A 306 -8.90 -24.71 23.37
C ALA A 306 -10.18 -25.26 22.71
N ASP A 307 -10.07 -26.38 22.01
CA ASP A 307 -11.13 -27.01 21.23
C ASP A 307 -11.78 -28.19 21.98
N THR A 308 -11.44 -28.39 23.27
CA THR A 308 -11.99 -29.47 24.11
C THR A 308 -13.06 -28.97 25.06
N GLU A 309 -14.11 -29.76 25.27
CA GLU A 309 -15.16 -29.51 26.27
C GLU A 309 -14.62 -29.66 27.70
N THR A 310 -13.86 -30.74 27.93
CA THR A 310 -13.12 -30.93 29.19
C THR A 310 -11.63 -31.00 28.88
N GLN A 311 -10.83 -30.24 29.63
CA GLN A 311 -9.39 -30.16 29.40
C GLN A 311 -8.67 -31.33 30.08
N PRO A 312 -7.59 -31.86 29.47
CA PRO A 312 -6.75 -32.84 30.14
C PRO A 312 -6.18 -32.28 31.45
N THR A 313 -6.22 -33.07 32.52
CA THR A 313 -5.76 -32.64 33.85
C THR A 313 -4.88 -33.68 34.52
N PHE A 314 -3.82 -33.24 35.19
CA PHE A 314 -2.98 -34.11 36.02
C PHE A 314 -3.78 -34.67 37.22
N PRO A 315 -3.51 -35.88 37.71
CA PRO A 315 -4.16 -36.41 38.91
C PRO A 315 -3.99 -35.48 40.12
N GLY A 316 -5.09 -34.97 40.66
CA GLY A 316 -5.06 -33.96 41.75
C GLY A 316 -4.92 -32.51 41.27
N GLY A 317 -4.92 -32.27 39.96
CA GLY A 317 -4.90 -30.95 39.33
C GLY A 317 -3.50 -30.38 39.11
N MET A 318 -3.45 -29.19 38.49
CA MET A 318 -2.18 -28.58 38.07
C MET A 318 -1.25 -28.18 39.22
N ASN A 319 -1.77 -27.94 40.43
CA ASN A 319 -0.93 -27.66 41.59
C ASN A 319 -0.11 -28.89 42.00
N GLU A 320 -0.71 -30.08 41.98
CA GLU A 320 0.00 -31.33 42.25
C GLU A 320 0.97 -31.67 41.12
N PHE A 321 0.63 -31.31 39.88
CA PHE A 321 1.57 -31.42 38.76
C PHE A 321 2.85 -30.60 39.02
N TYR A 322 2.73 -29.33 39.44
CA TYR A 322 3.92 -28.51 39.71
C TYR A 322 4.73 -29.03 40.89
N LYS A 323 4.10 -29.60 41.92
CA LYS A 323 4.80 -30.28 43.03
C LYS A 323 5.53 -31.53 42.54
N PHE A 324 4.86 -32.35 41.72
CA PHE A 324 5.46 -33.53 41.10
C PHE A 324 6.69 -33.16 40.27
N VAL A 325 6.60 -32.13 39.44
CA VAL A 325 7.73 -31.63 38.66
C VAL A 325 8.84 -31.16 39.60
N ALA A 326 8.54 -30.32 40.58
CA ALA A 326 9.55 -29.82 41.53
C ALA A 326 10.26 -30.95 42.31
N ALA A 327 9.55 -32.02 42.68
CA ALA A 327 10.13 -33.16 43.40
C ALA A 327 11.01 -34.04 42.51
N ASN A 328 10.74 -34.10 41.21
CA ASN A 328 11.43 -35.00 40.28
C ASN A 328 12.48 -34.29 39.41
N PHE A 329 12.45 -32.96 39.32
CA PHE A 329 13.31 -32.17 38.45
C PHE A 329 14.69 -31.94 39.08
N LYS A 330 15.74 -32.37 38.39
CA LYS A 330 17.13 -32.23 38.82
C LYS A 330 17.82 -31.12 38.03
N VAL A 331 18.13 -30.03 38.71
CA VAL A 331 18.92 -28.93 38.14
C VAL A 331 20.38 -29.38 38.01
N SER A 332 21.01 -29.15 36.87
CA SER A 332 22.42 -29.50 36.65
C SER A 332 23.35 -28.65 37.53
N LYS A 333 24.54 -29.18 37.87
CA LYS A 333 25.54 -28.43 38.67
C LYS A 333 25.93 -27.11 38.01
N GLU A 334 25.96 -27.10 36.67
CA GLU A 334 26.27 -25.93 35.86
C GLU A 334 25.14 -24.89 35.90
N ALA A 335 23.88 -25.33 35.85
CA ALA A 335 22.71 -24.47 36.04
C ALA A 335 22.68 -23.83 37.44
N THR A 336 23.06 -24.57 38.48
CA THR A 336 23.11 -24.06 39.86
C THR A 336 24.25 -23.06 40.06
N ALA A 337 25.44 -23.35 39.53
CA ALA A 337 26.57 -22.41 39.57
C ALA A 337 26.23 -21.06 38.91
N ASN A 338 25.46 -21.09 37.83
CA ASN A 338 25.05 -19.92 37.07
C ASN A 338 23.73 -19.28 37.55
N LYS A 339 23.14 -19.77 38.66
CA LYS A 339 21.91 -19.23 39.29
C LYS A 339 20.77 -19.04 38.30
N ILE A 340 20.54 -20.02 37.42
CA ILE A 340 19.57 -19.87 36.34
C ILE A 340 18.14 -19.67 36.88
N LYS A 341 17.40 -18.76 36.23
CA LYS A 341 16.00 -18.48 36.51
C LYS A 341 15.26 -18.21 35.21
N GLY A 342 14.16 -18.92 34.99
CA GLY A 342 13.23 -18.60 33.90
C GLY A 342 12.27 -19.74 33.58
N LYS A 343 11.81 -19.82 32.33
CA LYS A 343 10.74 -20.75 31.90
C LYS A 343 11.18 -21.62 30.73
N VAL A 344 10.88 -22.92 30.84
CA VAL A 344 10.91 -23.88 29.73
C VAL A 344 9.49 -24.00 29.17
N TYR A 345 9.34 -23.92 27.85
CA TYR A 345 8.06 -24.09 27.18
C TYR A 345 8.06 -25.44 26.49
N VAL A 346 7.09 -26.29 26.83
CA VAL A 346 6.97 -27.66 26.33
C VAL A 346 5.57 -27.92 25.80
N THR A 347 5.50 -28.68 24.72
CA THR A 347 4.27 -29.24 24.16
C THR A 347 4.36 -30.76 24.21
N PHE A 348 3.26 -31.43 24.52
CA PHE A 348 3.17 -32.89 24.53
C PHE A 348 1.74 -33.32 24.23
N MET A 349 1.57 -34.58 23.87
CA MET A 349 0.26 -35.16 23.59
C MET A 349 -0.26 -35.90 24.82
N VAL A 350 -1.50 -35.63 25.21
CA VAL A 350 -2.24 -36.47 26.15
C VAL A 350 -3.06 -37.44 25.33
N GLU A 351 -2.71 -38.72 25.44
CA GLU A 351 -3.41 -39.81 24.77
C GLU A 351 -4.77 -40.09 25.41
N LYS A 352 -5.62 -40.86 24.71
CA LYS A 352 -6.95 -41.23 25.20
C LYS A 352 -6.90 -42.06 26.50
N ASP A 353 -5.79 -42.74 26.77
CA ASP A 353 -5.56 -43.50 28.00
C ASP A 353 -4.90 -42.66 29.12
N GLY A 354 -4.70 -41.36 28.87
CA GLY A 354 -4.06 -40.44 29.78
C GLY A 354 -2.53 -40.45 29.74
N SER A 355 -1.90 -41.35 28.98
CA SER A 355 -0.45 -41.37 28.85
C SER A 355 0.06 -40.14 28.10
N LEU A 356 1.29 -39.73 28.39
CA LEU A 356 1.93 -38.60 27.72
C LEU A 356 2.88 -39.10 26.62
N SER A 357 2.74 -38.52 25.42
CA SER A 357 3.58 -38.85 24.26
C SER A 357 4.00 -37.58 23.50
N GLU A 358 4.83 -37.73 22.46
CA GLU A 358 5.21 -36.65 21.53
C GLU A 358 5.66 -35.32 22.19
N PHE A 359 6.66 -35.41 23.08
CA PHE A 359 7.23 -34.24 23.76
C PHE A 359 8.08 -33.38 22.83
N THR A 360 7.79 -32.08 22.78
CA THR A 360 8.53 -31.06 22.01
C THR A 360 8.85 -29.86 22.89
N ILE A 361 10.12 -29.47 22.97
CA ILE A 361 10.53 -28.24 23.66
C ILE A 361 10.44 -27.07 22.67
N LEU A 362 9.55 -26.13 22.95
CA LEU A 362 9.38 -24.92 22.14
C LEU A 362 10.41 -23.84 22.50
N ARG A 363 10.82 -23.79 23.76
CA ARG A 363 11.83 -22.84 24.26
C ARG A 363 12.52 -23.40 25.49
N ASP A 364 13.84 -23.49 25.42
CA ASP A 364 14.71 -23.90 26.52
C ASP A 364 15.60 -22.75 26.97
N MET A 365 16.05 -22.80 28.22
CA MET A 365 17.03 -21.88 28.79
C MET A 365 18.45 -22.42 28.75
N GLY A 366 18.63 -23.66 28.29
CA GLY A 366 19.91 -24.36 28.23
C GLY A 366 20.25 -25.08 29.53
N TYR A 367 21.52 -25.46 29.70
CA TYR A 367 22.02 -26.15 30.90
C TYR A 367 21.33 -27.50 31.21
N GLY A 368 20.75 -28.14 30.19
CA GLY A 368 20.07 -29.43 30.30
C GLY A 368 18.62 -29.32 30.80
N THR A 369 18.04 -28.13 30.90
CA THR A 369 16.68 -27.98 31.45
C THR A 369 15.60 -28.53 30.53
N GLY A 370 15.79 -28.52 29.22
CA GLY A 370 14.86 -29.09 28.24
C GLY A 370 14.79 -30.61 28.31
N GLU A 371 15.95 -31.28 28.32
CA GLU A 371 16.06 -32.74 28.43
C GLU A 371 15.51 -33.23 29.77
N GLU A 372 15.83 -32.53 30.84
CA GLU A 372 15.32 -32.84 32.18
C GLU A 372 13.80 -32.64 32.26
N THR A 373 13.26 -31.61 31.60
CA THR A 373 11.81 -31.43 31.47
C THR A 373 11.15 -32.63 30.81
N ILE A 374 11.69 -33.10 29.68
CA ILE A 374 11.15 -34.30 28.99
C ILE A 374 11.24 -35.53 29.89
N ARG A 375 12.37 -35.73 30.59
CA ARG A 375 12.56 -36.87 31.49
C ARG A 375 11.52 -36.89 32.61
N VAL A 376 11.26 -35.75 33.23
CA VAL A 376 10.26 -35.62 34.29
C VAL A 376 8.84 -35.83 33.75
N LEU A 377 8.52 -35.31 32.58
CA LEU A 377 7.22 -35.55 31.96
C LEU A 377 6.99 -37.02 31.59
N LYS A 378 8.03 -37.75 31.17
CA LYS A 378 7.96 -39.20 30.95
C LYS A 378 7.74 -40.01 32.22
N LEU A 379 8.06 -39.45 33.39
CA LEU A 379 7.76 -40.06 34.69
C LEU A 379 6.36 -39.70 35.20
N SER A 380 5.64 -38.81 34.49
CA SER A 380 4.32 -38.36 34.91
C SER A 380 3.35 -39.54 34.94
N PRO A 381 2.52 -39.70 35.99
CA PRO A 381 1.38 -40.61 35.95
C PRO A 381 0.42 -40.23 34.82
N ASN A 382 -0.45 -41.18 34.44
CA ASN A 382 -1.48 -40.91 33.44
C ASN A 382 -2.39 -39.75 33.89
N TRP A 383 -2.62 -38.82 32.97
CA TRP A 383 -3.51 -37.68 33.13
C TRP A 383 -4.96 -38.12 32.91
N THR A 384 -5.90 -37.38 33.48
CA THR A 384 -7.30 -37.45 33.04
C THR A 384 -7.35 -36.87 31.63
N PRO A 385 -7.77 -37.65 30.61
CA PRO A 385 -7.80 -37.17 29.24
C PRO A 385 -8.93 -36.14 29.03
N GLY A 386 -8.82 -35.35 27.97
CA GLY A 386 -9.85 -34.37 27.60
C GLY A 386 -10.97 -34.99 26.75
N THR A 387 -12.13 -34.32 26.70
CA THR A 387 -13.26 -34.73 25.87
C THR A 387 -13.60 -33.72 24.79
N VAL A 388 -14.06 -34.22 23.64
CA VAL A 388 -14.62 -33.46 22.53
C VAL A 388 -15.91 -34.16 22.12
N ASP A 389 -17.01 -33.43 22.02
CA ASP A 389 -18.34 -33.96 21.70
C ASP A 389 -18.75 -35.14 22.63
N GLY A 390 -18.40 -35.07 23.92
CA GLY A 390 -18.65 -36.13 24.90
C GLY A 390 -17.75 -37.38 24.82
N GLU A 391 -16.84 -37.49 23.85
CA GLU A 391 -15.91 -38.62 23.70
C GLU A 391 -14.47 -38.26 24.10
N VAL A 392 -13.73 -39.26 24.59
CA VAL A 392 -12.33 -39.08 24.99
C VAL A 392 -11.45 -38.87 23.76
N ALA A 393 -10.72 -37.75 23.74
CA ALA A 393 -9.93 -37.31 22.60
C ALA A 393 -8.44 -37.25 22.92
N ARG A 394 -7.62 -37.40 21.87
CA ARG A 394 -6.17 -37.17 21.91
C ARG A 394 -5.91 -35.67 21.83
N VAL A 395 -5.22 -35.08 22.82
CA VAL A 395 -5.14 -33.61 22.97
C VAL A 395 -3.71 -33.11 23.08
N MET A 396 -3.35 -32.13 22.24
CA MET A 396 -2.07 -31.42 22.26
C MET A 396 -2.08 -30.36 23.36
N TYR A 397 -1.24 -30.57 24.38
CA TYR A 397 -1.13 -29.71 25.56
C TYR A 397 0.18 -28.92 25.54
N SER A 398 0.12 -27.61 25.85
CA SER A 398 1.29 -26.74 25.89
C SER A 398 1.39 -26.01 27.23
N LEU A 399 2.54 -26.12 27.90
CA LEU A 399 2.73 -25.59 29.25
C LEU A 399 4.08 -24.88 29.44
N PRO A 400 4.11 -23.70 30.10
CA PRO A 400 5.33 -23.11 30.61
C PRO A 400 5.68 -23.64 32.02
N ILE A 401 6.86 -24.23 32.19
CA ILE A 401 7.39 -24.68 33.48
C ILE A 401 8.46 -23.69 33.94
N THR A 402 8.28 -23.11 35.13
CA THR A 402 9.25 -22.17 35.70
C THR A 402 10.30 -22.93 36.51
N ILE A 403 11.57 -22.76 36.16
CA ILE A 403 12.71 -23.36 36.86
C ILE A 403 13.49 -22.25 37.56
N GLN A 404 13.82 -22.46 38.83
CA GLN A 404 14.66 -21.57 39.62
C GLN A 404 15.68 -22.43 40.37
N SER A 405 16.97 -22.17 40.16
CA SER A 405 17.98 -22.78 41.01
C SER A 405 18.09 -21.97 42.30
N THR A 406 17.70 -22.55 43.43
CA THR A 406 18.10 -22.07 44.75
C THR A 406 19.59 -22.43 44.98
N PRO A 407 20.34 -21.63 45.77
CA PRO A 407 21.76 -21.89 46.05
C PRO A 407 21.99 -23.19 46.84
#